data_AF-A0AA46HB07-F1
#
_entry.id   AF-A0AA46HB07-F1
#
_cell.length_a   1.000
_cell.length_b   1.000
_cell.length_c   1.000
_cell.angle_alpha   90.00
_cell.angle_beta   90.00
_cell.angle_gamma   90.00
#
_symmetry.space_group_name_H-M   'P 1'
#
loop_
_entity.id
_entity.type
_entity.pdbx_description
1 polymer ?
#
loop_
_entity_poly.entity_id
_entity_poly.type
_entity_poly.pdbx_seq_one_letter_code
_entity_poly.pdbx_strand_id
1 'polypeptide(L)'
;MNALTELAGWLQSLHLLRPRLLWALLAIVPAAVLWQLRRRDADVWRQSVDAHLLPTLLVSGSRRGWLGFVLAALTYTLAVLAMTGPSWRQTERPVYRSSMPLVVALDLSSSITANDLPPSRLLQARAKLATLLRKRAGGEVALLVYAGESFTVAPLTDDKANVALFLDALSPSVMPVDGKRADAAIDAATQLLLQAGFKQGEILLVSDSADRAASSSARLARSRGFSVSALGVGSERGAAYRTMTGEIAQTRLDEGSLRDLAGQGGGRYARITADDADLRALGVLDPAQQPLADETAESTGGKTWLDEGYWLLLPVMLLTLLAFRRRAVVAVLALVCVLPLAQPAHAADGTLWQRADQVQQQRLDAGVQAYRKGDFAAAQKAFEEVPTDEGLYNLGNALARQGQYDEAIAAYDRALKQHPDQPDAIANRAAVDAARKRQQQNNKDGKDQDGKGQSKDQKQADKNSAGQNQSGKNAKDDSTPGQDGQGKQDSQGKQDGKDQPSAQTPQDAASHNQQSKNGQGEQSKQDAAPQSADAKAQQQADAAQRQKMQQAMAQAGDKSADANGKQAAAAAATETPEQREQRQAVDAWLRRVPDDPGSLLRTKFRLEHERRQRDGR
;
A
#
# COMPACT_ATOMS: atom_id res chain seq x y z
N MET A 1 -21.69 -48.79 -3.58
CA MET A 1 -20.45 -48.79 -2.76
C MET A 1 -19.78 -47.42 -2.72
N ASN A 2 -19.89 -46.56 -3.74
CA ASN A 2 -19.28 -45.22 -3.76
C ASN A 2 -19.81 -44.21 -2.71
N ALA A 3 -21.10 -44.25 -2.35
CA ALA A 3 -21.66 -43.31 -1.38
C ALA A 3 -21.13 -43.49 0.06
N LEU A 4 -20.80 -44.73 0.44
CA LEU A 4 -20.24 -45.03 1.76
C LEU A 4 -18.76 -44.64 1.86
N THR A 5 -18.01 -44.73 0.77
CA THR A 5 -16.62 -44.28 0.70
C THR A 5 -16.51 -42.75 0.68
N GLU A 6 -17.45 -42.05 0.03
CA GLU A 6 -17.49 -40.58 0.09
C GLU A 6 -17.90 -40.05 1.47
N LEU A 7 -18.87 -40.69 2.13
CA LEU A 7 -19.23 -40.37 3.52
C LEU A 7 -18.06 -40.61 4.49
N ALA A 8 -17.27 -41.66 4.28
CA ALA A 8 -16.08 -41.94 5.08
C ALA A 8 -14.99 -40.87 4.90
N GLY A 9 -14.77 -40.39 3.67
CA GLY A 9 -13.86 -39.28 3.41
C GLY A 9 -14.31 -37.97 4.07
N TRP A 10 -15.63 -37.70 4.06
CA TRP A 10 -16.22 -36.53 4.72
C TRP A 10 -16.02 -36.56 6.24
N LEU A 11 -16.25 -37.72 6.87
CA LEU A 11 -16.04 -37.94 8.30
C LEU A 11 -14.57 -37.79 8.72
N GLN A 12 -13.61 -38.14 7.85
CA GLN A 12 -12.18 -37.94 8.11
C GLN A 12 -11.74 -36.47 8.00
N SER A 13 -12.49 -35.64 7.26
CA SER A 13 -12.24 -34.20 7.13
C SER A 13 -12.94 -33.34 8.19
N LEU A 14 -13.79 -33.93 9.03
CA LEU A 14 -14.56 -33.22 10.04
C LEU A 14 -13.69 -32.93 11.28
N HIS A 15 -13.48 -31.66 11.56
CA HIS A 15 -12.78 -31.19 12.76
C HIS A 15 -13.76 -30.51 13.72
N LEU A 16 -13.68 -30.80 15.02
CA LEU A 16 -14.48 -30.12 16.05
C LEU A 16 -13.63 -29.04 16.70
N LEU A 17 -14.02 -27.77 16.55
CA LEU A 17 -13.28 -26.67 17.18
C LEU A 17 -13.35 -26.71 18.72
N ARG A 18 -14.44 -27.25 19.27
CA ARG A 18 -14.71 -27.23 20.72
C ARG A 18 -15.26 -28.58 21.22
N PRO A 19 -14.46 -29.66 21.19
CA PRO A 19 -14.92 -31.01 21.52
C PRO A 19 -15.42 -31.13 22.96
N ARG A 20 -14.88 -30.31 23.89
CA ARG A 20 -15.31 -30.25 25.30
C ARG A 20 -16.80 -29.93 25.49
N LEU A 21 -17.46 -29.31 24.52
CA LEU A 21 -18.89 -29.01 24.63
C LEU A 21 -19.78 -30.25 24.49
N LEU A 22 -19.26 -31.38 23.99
CA LEU A 22 -19.99 -32.64 23.95
C LEU A 22 -20.41 -33.12 25.35
N TRP A 23 -19.68 -32.75 26.40
CA TRP A 23 -20.06 -33.06 27.79
C TRP A 23 -21.41 -32.46 28.18
N ALA A 24 -21.87 -31.39 27.51
CA ALA A 24 -23.21 -30.83 27.74
C ALA A 24 -24.34 -31.84 27.43
N LEU A 25 -24.11 -32.84 26.57
CA LEU A 25 -25.10 -33.90 26.30
C LEU A 25 -25.48 -34.69 27.56
N LEU A 26 -24.61 -34.74 28.58
CA LEU A 26 -24.92 -35.38 29.86
C LEU A 26 -26.12 -34.75 30.57
N ALA A 27 -26.45 -33.47 30.29
CA ALA A 27 -27.60 -32.80 30.87
C ALA A 27 -28.96 -33.40 30.44
N ILE A 28 -28.99 -34.22 29.37
CA ILE A 28 -30.19 -34.94 28.94
C ILE A 28 -30.63 -35.95 30.00
N VAL A 29 -29.68 -36.59 30.70
CA VAL A 29 -29.97 -37.61 31.72
C VAL A 29 -30.74 -37.05 32.92
N PRO A 30 -30.27 -35.99 33.63
CA PRO A 30 -31.05 -35.40 34.71
C PRO A 30 -32.37 -34.78 34.22
N ALA A 31 -32.42 -34.26 32.98
CA ALA A 31 -33.67 -33.79 32.39
C ALA A 31 -34.68 -34.93 32.18
N ALA A 32 -34.22 -36.12 31.76
CA ALA A 32 -35.05 -37.32 31.64
C ALA A 32 -35.57 -37.79 32.99
N VAL A 33 -34.70 -37.80 34.02
CA VAL A 33 -35.07 -38.16 35.39
C VAL A 33 -36.12 -37.19 35.94
N LEU A 34 -35.90 -35.88 35.81
CA LEU A 34 -36.87 -34.85 36.23
C LEU A 34 -38.20 -34.97 35.51
N TRP A 35 -38.18 -35.24 34.20
CA TRP A 35 -39.39 -35.47 33.41
C TRP A 35 -40.15 -36.71 33.87
N GLN A 36 -39.44 -37.80 34.20
CA GLN A 36 -40.04 -39.02 34.72
C GLN A 36 -40.62 -38.83 36.13
N LEU A 37 -39.94 -38.07 36.99
CA LEU A 37 -40.43 -37.74 38.34
C LEU A 37 -41.72 -36.91 38.28
N ARG A 38 -41.78 -35.87 37.43
CA ARG A 38 -43.00 -35.08 37.21
C ARG A 38 -44.17 -35.89 36.62
N ARG A 39 -43.89 -36.96 35.89
CA ARG A 39 -44.94 -37.88 35.42
C ARG A 39 -45.52 -38.74 36.54
N ARG A 40 -44.75 -39.06 37.58
CA ARG A 40 -45.23 -39.84 38.73
C ARG A 40 -46.23 -39.05 39.58
N ASP A 41 -46.13 -37.73 39.65
CA ASP A 41 -47.12 -36.89 40.32
C ASP A 41 -48.52 -36.96 39.66
N ALA A 42 -48.58 -37.30 38.36
CA ALA A 42 -49.84 -37.58 37.67
C ALA A 42 -50.44 -38.96 38.04
N ASP A 43 -49.62 -39.90 38.53
CA ASP A 43 -50.08 -41.19 39.07
C ASP A 43 -50.61 -41.06 40.51
N VAL A 44 -50.20 -40.03 41.27
CA VAL A 44 -50.76 -39.75 42.61
C VAL A 44 -52.27 -39.52 42.54
N TRP A 45 -52.75 -38.82 41.51
CA TRP A 45 -54.19 -38.64 41.26
C TRP A 45 -54.91 -39.93 40.89
N ARG A 46 -54.20 -40.92 40.32
CA ARG A 46 -54.77 -42.25 40.06
C ARG A 46 -54.85 -43.12 41.30
N GLN A 47 -54.05 -42.81 42.33
CA GLN A 47 -54.08 -43.50 43.62
C GLN A 47 -55.13 -42.92 44.57
N SER A 48 -55.49 -41.64 44.42
CA SER A 48 -56.42 -40.93 45.33
C SER A 48 -57.83 -40.70 44.78
N VAL A 49 -58.09 -41.03 43.50
CA VAL A 49 -59.39 -40.83 42.85
C VAL A 49 -59.93 -42.17 42.32
N ASP A 50 -61.22 -42.43 42.54
CA ASP A 50 -61.88 -43.67 42.12
C ASP A 50 -61.77 -43.92 40.61
N ALA A 51 -61.52 -45.18 40.25
CA ALA A 51 -61.17 -45.59 38.89
C ALA A 51 -62.18 -45.21 37.80
N HIS A 52 -63.47 -45.08 38.17
CA HIS A 52 -64.55 -44.73 37.25
C HIS A 52 -64.62 -43.23 36.90
N LEU A 53 -64.00 -42.35 37.71
CA LEU A 53 -63.98 -40.89 37.49
C LEU A 53 -62.74 -40.43 36.72
N LEU A 54 -61.67 -41.24 36.73
CA LEU A 54 -60.39 -40.95 36.06
C LEU A 54 -60.50 -40.68 34.55
N PRO A 55 -61.31 -41.40 33.75
CA PRO A 55 -61.38 -41.16 32.30
C PRO A 55 -61.96 -39.79 31.92
N THR A 56 -62.80 -39.22 32.78
CA THR A 56 -63.49 -37.95 32.56
C THR A 56 -62.68 -36.76 33.11
N LEU A 57 -61.90 -36.99 34.17
CA LEU A 57 -61.07 -35.98 34.82
C LEU A 57 -59.64 -35.88 34.24
N LEU A 58 -59.07 -36.99 33.76
CA LEU A 58 -57.73 -37.00 33.16
C LEU A 58 -57.82 -37.05 31.65
N VAL A 59 -57.39 -35.98 30.99
CA VAL A 59 -57.10 -36.00 29.56
C VAL A 59 -55.98 -37.01 29.31
N SER A 60 -56.24 -38.06 28.54
CA SER A 60 -55.31 -39.15 28.25
C SER A 60 -54.08 -38.65 27.45
N GLY A 61 -53.03 -38.24 28.15
CA GLY A 61 -51.84 -37.59 27.59
C GLY A 61 -50.60 -38.48 27.37
N SER A 62 -50.72 -39.82 27.39
CA SER A 62 -49.54 -40.69 27.55
C SER A 62 -48.55 -40.66 26.37
N ARG A 63 -49.03 -40.89 25.12
CA ARG A 63 -48.18 -40.87 23.91
C ARG A 63 -47.72 -39.47 23.49
N ARG A 64 -48.51 -38.43 23.81
CA ARG A 64 -48.22 -37.04 23.39
C ARG A 64 -47.04 -36.40 24.13
N GLY A 65 -46.83 -36.72 25.40
CA GLY A 65 -45.73 -36.13 26.16
C GLY A 65 -44.36 -36.77 25.88
N TRP A 66 -44.29 -38.06 25.54
CA TRP A 66 -43.01 -38.72 25.24
C TRP A 66 -42.42 -38.22 23.92
N LEU A 67 -43.27 -38.06 22.90
CA LEU A 67 -42.85 -37.46 21.63
C LEU A 67 -42.27 -36.04 21.83
N GLY A 68 -42.89 -35.23 22.71
CA GLY A 68 -42.39 -33.89 23.04
C GLY A 68 -41.04 -33.90 23.74
N PHE A 69 -40.82 -34.85 24.67
CA PHE A 69 -39.52 -35.03 25.32
C PHE A 69 -38.45 -35.48 24.32
N VAL A 70 -38.76 -36.43 23.43
CA VAL A 70 -37.84 -36.90 22.37
C VAL A 70 -37.47 -35.75 21.42
N LEU A 71 -38.46 -34.94 21.00
CA LEU A 71 -38.22 -33.75 20.18
C LEU A 71 -37.34 -32.71 20.89
N ALA A 72 -37.58 -32.46 22.18
CA ALA A 72 -36.76 -31.55 22.97
C ALA A 72 -35.32 -32.06 23.14
N ALA A 73 -35.16 -33.35 23.44
CA ALA A 73 -33.84 -33.98 23.56
C ALA A 73 -33.07 -33.96 22.23
N LEU A 74 -33.74 -34.23 21.11
CA LEU A 74 -33.15 -34.14 19.76
C LEU A 74 -32.71 -32.71 19.43
N THR A 75 -33.57 -31.73 19.72
CA THR A 75 -33.28 -30.30 19.52
C THR A 75 -32.07 -29.87 20.34
N TYR A 76 -32.02 -30.28 21.62
CA TYR A 76 -30.90 -30.01 22.50
C TYR A 76 -29.60 -30.65 22.00
N THR A 77 -29.67 -31.91 21.54
CA THR A 77 -28.52 -32.63 20.99
C THR A 77 -27.94 -31.91 19.77
N LEU A 78 -28.80 -31.48 18.84
CA LEU A 78 -28.39 -30.72 17.65
C LEU A 78 -27.81 -29.35 18.02
N ALA A 79 -28.34 -28.67 19.02
CA ALA A 79 -27.81 -27.39 19.50
C ALA A 79 -26.43 -27.56 20.13
N VAL A 80 -26.21 -28.61 20.94
CA VAL A 80 -24.89 -28.92 21.50
C VAL A 80 -23.90 -29.24 20.37
N LEU A 81 -24.32 -30.02 19.37
CA LEU A 81 -23.48 -30.34 18.21
C LEU A 81 -23.15 -29.08 17.39
N ALA A 82 -24.09 -28.15 17.20
CA ALA A 82 -23.83 -26.85 16.57
C ALA A 82 -22.75 -26.06 17.34
N MET A 83 -22.85 -26.03 18.68
CA MET A 83 -21.90 -25.31 19.52
C MET A 83 -20.50 -25.94 19.57
N THR A 84 -20.37 -27.24 19.31
CA THR A 84 -19.05 -27.89 19.21
C THR A 84 -18.23 -27.40 18.01
N GLY A 85 -18.87 -26.70 17.08
CA GLY A 85 -18.25 -26.09 15.91
C GLY A 85 -17.66 -27.13 14.96
N PRO A 86 -18.48 -27.99 14.32
CA PRO A 86 -17.99 -28.85 13.25
C PRO A 86 -17.47 -27.99 12.10
N SER A 87 -16.30 -28.36 11.60
CA SER A 87 -15.60 -27.66 10.54
C SER A 87 -15.11 -28.64 9.49
N TRP A 88 -15.22 -28.22 8.24
CA TRP A 88 -14.74 -28.95 7.06
C TRP A 88 -14.11 -28.00 6.02
N ARG A 89 -13.88 -26.73 6.38
CA ARG A 89 -13.23 -25.71 5.54
C ARG A 89 -12.11 -25.02 6.29
N GLN A 90 -11.01 -24.77 5.59
CA GLN A 90 -9.86 -24.05 6.10
C GLN A 90 -9.66 -22.72 5.35
N THR A 91 -9.31 -21.65 6.07
CA THR A 91 -8.92 -20.36 5.46
C THR A 91 -7.56 -19.93 5.95
N GLU A 92 -6.82 -19.23 5.09
CA GLU A 92 -5.56 -18.62 5.46
C GLU A 92 -5.84 -17.29 6.17
N ARG A 93 -5.56 -17.22 7.47
CA ARG A 93 -5.58 -15.95 8.22
C ARG A 93 -4.18 -15.34 8.18
N PRO A 94 -4.02 -14.06 7.78
CA PRO A 94 -2.73 -13.39 7.88
C PRO A 94 -2.37 -13.22 9.36
N VAL A 95 -1.29 -13.87 9.80
CA VAL A 95 -0.74 -13.69 11.14
C VAL A 95 -0.06 -12.33 11.17
N TYR A 96 -0.58 -11.40 11.98
CA TYR A 96 0.10 -10.14 12.26
C TYR A 96 1.39 -10.44 13.04
N ARG A 97 2.53 -10.39 12.34
CA ARG A 97 3.85 -10.48 12.99
C ARG A 97 4.10 -9.17 13.73
N SER A 98 4.18 -9.20 15.06
CA SER A 98 4.75 -8.09 15.84
C SER A 98 6.24 -7.99 15.56
N SER A 99 6.59 -7.29 14.49
CA SER A 99 7.96 -6.89 14.17
C SER A 99 8.44 -5.84 15.16
N MET A 100 9.59 -6.08 15.80
CA MET A 100 10.20 -5.13 16.74
C MET A 100 10.39 -3.75 16.09
N PRO A 101 10.00 -2.64 16.73
CA PRO A 101 10.23 -1.30 16.19
C PRO A 101 11.72 -0.94 16.23
N LEU A 102 12.15 -0.06 15.33
CA LEU A 102 13.52 0.47 15.28
C LEU A 102 13.51 1.99 15.29
N VAL A 103 14.25 2.57 16.23
CA VAL A 103 14.57 4.00 16.20
C VAL A 103 16.00 4.18 15.71
N VAL A 104 16.17 4.84 14.56
CA VAL A 104 17.49 5.22 14.05
C VAL A 104 17.84 6.61 14.60
N ALA A 105 18.98 6.72 15.29
CA ALA A 105 19.54 7.98 15.77
C ALA A 105 20.80 8.33 14.96
N LEU A 106 20.67 9.29 14.03
CA LEU A 106 21.76 9.72 13.14
C LEU A 106 22.50 10.94 13.69
N ASP A 107 23.82 10.84 13.79
CA ASP A 107 24.72 11.94 14.11
C ASP A 107 24.78 12.96 12.95
N LEU A 108 24.38 14.19 13.22
CA LEU A 108 24.48 15.35 12.32
C LEU A 108 25.43 16.43 12.87
N SER A 109 26.36 16.07 13.74
CA SER A 109 27.46 16.96 14.14
C SER A 109 28.34 17.32 12.94
N SER A 110 29.10 18.41 13.00
CA SER A 110 30.00 18.80 11.90
C SER A 110 30.98 17.70 11.48
N SER A 111 31.33 16.78 12.37
CA SER A 111 32.26 15.67 12.10
C SER A 111 31.74 14.66 11.05
N ILE A 112 30.43 14.60 10.83
CA ILE A 112 29.82 13.74 9.80
C ILE A 112 30.14 14.22 8.37
N THR A 113 30.70 15.42 8.22
CA THR A 113 31.15 15.95 6.92
C THR A 113 32.55 15.49 6.53
N ALA A 114 33.25 14.76 7.39
CA ALA A 114 34.57 14.23 7.08
C ALA A 114 34.56 13.30 5.85
N ASN A 115 35.65 13.34 5.08
CA ASN A 115 35.79 12.65 3.79
C ASN A 115 36.69 11.40 3.85
N ASP A 116 36.91 10.83 5.03
CA ASP A 116 37.66 9.56 5.17
C ASP A 116 36.86 8.33 4.71
N LEU A 117 35.57 8.49 4.49
CA LEU A 117 34.72 7.56 3.74
C LEU A 117 34.20 8.29 2.48
N PRO A 118 34.73 8.00 1.28
CA PRO A 118 34.27 8.66 0.05
C PRO A 118 32.80 8.35 -0.25
N PRO A 119 32.00 9.31 -0.75
CA PRO A 119 32.35 10.73 -0.94
C PRO A 119 32.40 11.54 0.37
N SER A 120 31.53 11.24 1.34
CA SER A 120 31.61 11.75 2.73
C SER A 120 30.92 10.79 3.70
N ARG A 121 31.22 10.86 4.99
CA ARG A 121 30.55 10.06 6.04
C ARG A 121 29.03 10.23 6.00
N LEU A 122 28.53 11.46 5.84
CA LEU A 122 27.09 11.75 5.75
C LEU A 122 26.43 11.06 4.56
N LEU A 123 27.04 11.14 3.38
CA LEU A 123 26.49 10.53 2.18
C LEU A 123 26.48 9.00 2.29
N GLN A 124 27.52 8.42 2.88
CA GLN A 124 27.57 6.99 3.19
C GLN A 124 26.49 6.58 4.20
N ALA A 125 26.32 7.36 5.27
CA ALA A 125 25.27 7.12 6.27
C ALA A 125 23.86 7.19 5.65
N ARG A 126 23.57 8.22 4.85
CA ARG A 126 22.29 8.36 4.13
C ARG A 126 22.03 7.19 3.18
N ALA A 127 23.02 6.81 2.37
CA ALA A 127 22.90 5.66 1.46
C ALA A 127 22.66 4.35 2.21
N LYS A 128 23.34 4.15 3.34
CA LYS A 128 23.17 3.00 4.21
C LYS A 128 21.79 2.97 4.86
N LEU A 129 21.30 4.10 5.38
CA LEU A 129 19.96 4.22 5.94
C LEU A 129 18.86 4.02 4.88
N ALA A 130 19.05 4.53 3.66
CA ALA A 130 18.14 4.27 2.55
C ALA A 130 18.08 2.76 2.21
N THR A 131 19.19 2.06 2.35
CA THR A 131 19.26 0.60 2.16
C THR A 131 18.56 -0.15 3.29
N LEU A 132 18.79 0.27 4.55
CA LEU A 132 18.08 -0.23 5.73
C LEU A 132 16.56 -0.09 5.55
N LEU A 133 16.06 1.11 5.25
CA LEU A 133 14.62 1.37 5.08
C LEU A 133 13.99 0.52 3.97
N ARG A 134 14.74 0.27 2.88
CA ARG A 134 14.26 -0.54 1.75
C ARG A 134 14.26 -2.04 2.03
N LYS A 135 15.27 -2.54 2.73
CA LYS A 135 15.49 -3.98 2.94
C LYS A 135 14.91 -4.52 4.24
N ARG A 136 14.66 -3.67 5.23
CA ARG A 136 14.13 -4.10 6.52
C ARG A 136 12.75 -4.75 6.38
N ALA A 137 12.60 -5.98 6.86
CA ALA A 137 11.37 -6.74 6.81
C ALA A 137 10.46 -6.40 8.02
N GLY A 138 9.35 -5.70 7.75
CA GLY A 138 8.41 -5.26 8.80
C GLY A 138 9.00 -4.26 9.80
N GLY A 139 8.19 -3.92 10.80
CA GLY A 139 8.58 -3.12 11.96
C GLY A 139 8.52 -1.62 11.68
N GLU A 140 7.84 -0.91 12.58
CA GLU A 140 7.82 0.54 12.55
C GLU A 140 9.25 1.07 12.67
N VAL A 141 9.56 2.11 11.88
CA VAL A 141 10.84 2.82 11.92
C VAL A 141 10.57 4.27 12.32
N ALA A 142 11.32 4.77 13.30
CA ALA A 142 11.49 6.20 13.50
C ALA A 142 12.88 6.66 13.09
N LEU A 143 12.95 7.91 12.69
CA LEU A 143 14.19 8.61 12.36
C LEU A 143 14.35 9.80 13.30
N LEU A 144 15.39 9.73 14.10
CA LEU A 144 15.85 10.77 15.01
C LEU A 144 17.23 11.24 14.55
N VAL A 145 17.48 12.54 14.68
CA VAL A 145 18.79 13.13 14.41
C VAL A 145 19.29 13.85 15.64
N TYR A 146 20.61 13.91 15.79
CA TYR A 146 21.20 14.61 16.92
C TYR A 146 22.53 15.27 16.59
N ALA A 147 22.85 16.31 17.34
CA ALA A 147 24.15 16.98 17.40
C ALA A 147 24.35 17.48 18.84
N GLY A 148 24.30 18.79 19.08
CA GLY A 148 24.23 19.35 20.44
C GLY A 148 22.90 19.03 21.16
N GLU A 149 21.84 18.78 20.39
CA GLU A 149 20.51 18.36 20.86
C GLU A 149 19.93 17.30 19.91
N SER A 150 18.86 16.61 20.33
CA SER A 150 18.15 15.61 19.54
C SER A 150 16.75 16.07 19.10
N PHE A 151 16.37 15.69 17.87
CA PHE A 151 15.06 15.98 17.29
C PHE A 151 14.51 14.78 16.50
N THR A 152 13.20 14.55 16.63
CA THR A 152 12.49 13.53 15.84
C THR A 152 12.16 14.09 14.46
N VAL A 153 12.75 13.49 13.43
CA VAL A 153 12.46 13.79 12.01
C VAL A 153 11.17 13.11 11.61
N ALA A 154 11.09 11.79 11.85
CA ALA A 154 9.93 10.97 11.59
C ALA A 154 9.58 10.12 12.83
N PRO A 155 8.33 10.14 13.32
CA PRO A 155 7.88 9.27 14.40
C PRO A 155 7.84 7.81 13.94
N LEU A 156 7.52 6.88 14.85
CA LEU A 156 7.35 5.46 14.51
C LEU A 156 6.28 5.31 13.43
N THR A 157 6.65 4.72 12.30
CA THR A 157 5.74 4.45 11.18
C THR A 157 6.18 3.22 10.40
N ASP A 158 5.23 2.49 9.84
CA ASP A 158 5.50 1.41 8.89
C ASP A 158 5.83 1.93 7.48
N ASP A 159 5.53 3.20 7.18
CA ASP A 159 5.82 3.84 5.90
C ASP A 159 7.29 4.28 5.80
N LYS A 160 8.15 3.31 5.54
CA LYS A 160 9.59 3.50 5.35
C LYS A 160 9.91 4.35 4.12
N ALA A 161 9.03 4.40 3.12
CA ALA A 161 9.24 5.22 1.92
C ALA A 161 9.10 6.71 2.26
N ASN A 162 8.11 7.07 3.08
CA ASN A 162 7.96 8.44 3.57
C ASN A 162 9.13 8.87 4.47
N VAL A 163 9.63 7.98 5.34
CA VAL A 163 10.85 8.27 6.13
C VAL A 163 12.05 8.55 5.22
N ALA A 164 12.18 7.84 4.10
CA ALA A 164 13.28 8.00 3.16
C ALA A 164 13.31 9.38 2.50
N LEU A 165 12.16 10.07 2.34
CA LEU A 165 12.08 11.42 1.76
C LEU A 165 12.88 12.46 2.55
N PHE A 166 13.06 12.25 3.86
CA PHE A 166 13.81 13.18 4.69
C PHE A 166 15.32 13.00 4.61
N LEU A 167 15.82 11.83 4.16
CA LEU A 167 17.25 11.51 4.22
C LEU A 167 18.11 12.50 3.44
N ASP A 168 17.64 12.95 2.27
CA ASP A 168 18.37 13.89 1.42
C ASP A 168 18.47 15.31 2.02
N ALA A 169 17.52 15.66 2.90
CA ALA A 169 17.50 16.94 3.61
C ALA A 169 18.41 16.98 4.85
N LEU A 170 18.87 15.83 5.37
CA LEU A 170 19.59 15.75 6.65
C LEU A 170 21.03 16.23 6.57
N SER A 171 21.34 17.45 6.96
CA SER A 171 22.72 17.96 6.99
C SER A 171 23.01 18.62 8.34
N PRO A 172 24.28 18.80 8.74
CA PRO A 172 24.60 19.53 9.96
C PRO A 172 23.93 20.91 10.02
N SER A 173 23.75 21.58 8.88
CA SER A 173 23.10 22.88 8.80
C SER A 173 21.62 22.90 9.23
N VAL A 174 20.94 21.75 9.34
CA VAL A 174 19.57 21.72 9.88
C VAL A 174 19.55 21.78 11.41
N MET A 175 20.66 21.44 12.06
CA MET A 175 20.77 21.43 13.51
C MET A 175 21.02 22.84 14.06
N PRO A 176 20.31 23.30 15.09
CA PRO A 176 20.51 24.63 15.68
C PRO A 176 21.86 24.78 16.39
N VAL A 177 22.34 23.69 17.02
CA VAL A 177 23.55 23.68 17.85
C VAL A 177 24.40 22.46 17.46
N ASP A 178 25.69 22.71 17.19
CA ASP A 178 26.67 21.65 16.95
C ASP A 178 27.05 20.94 18.26
N GLY A 179 27.55 19.71 18.18
CA GLY A 179 27.91 18.91 19.35
C GLY A 179 27.62 17.43 19.15
N LYS A 180 27.86 16.61 20.18
CA LYS A 180 27.65 15.15 20.14
C LYS A 180 26.98 14.62 21.41
N ARG A 181 25.69 14.89 21.55
CA ARG A 181 24.84 14.42 22.65
C ARG A 181 24.11 13.13 22.30
N ALA A 182 24.89 12.05 22.13
CA ALA A 182 24.35 10.72 21.85
C ALA A 182 23.52 10.18 23.04
N ASP A 183 23.83 10.59 24.27
CA ASP A 183 23.02 10.35 25.47
C ASP A 183 21.59 10.86 25.30
N ALA A 184 21.43 12.14 24.92
CA ALA A 184 20.12 12.74 24.69
C ALA A 184 19.36 12.06 23.55
N ALA A 185 20.07 11.64 22.49
CA ALA A 185 19.48 10.91 21.38
C ALA A 185 18.92 9.54 21.80
N ILE A 186 19.67 8.78 22.61
CA ILE A 186 19.24 7.48 23.13
C ILE A 186 18.06 7.64 24.09
N ASP A 187 18.09 8.67 24.95
CA ASP A 187 16.99 8.94 25.88
C ASP A 187 15.71 9.36 25.14
N ALA A 188 15.82 10.21 24.11
CA ALA A 188 14.70 10.58 23.25
C ALA A 188 14.15 9.39 22.46
N ALA A 189 15.02 8.54 21.91
CA ALA A 189 14.62 7.31 21.23
C ALA A 189 13.87 6.35 22.18
N THR A 190 14.36 6.22 23.42
CA THR A 190 13.71 5.42 24.48
C THR A 190 12.34 5.98 24.83
N GLN A 191 12.20 7.30 24.96
CA GLN A 191 10.91 7.94 25.24
C GLN A 191 9.92 7.75 24.09
N LEU A 192 10.38 7.84 22.84
CA LEU A 192 9.55 7.66 21.66
C LEU A 192 8.96 6.24 21.63
N LEU A 193 9.78 5.22 21.91
CA LEU A 193 9.33 3.82 22.02
C LEU A 193 8.31 3.60 23.16
N LEU A 194 8.57 4.19 24.33
CA LEU A 194 7.66 4.11 25.48
C LEU A 194 6.32 4.78 25.22
N GLN A 195 6.32 5.97 24.61
CA GLN A 195 5.10 6.73 24.28
C GLN A 195 4.24 6.01 23.23
N ALA A 196 4.87 5.28 22.31
CA ALA A 196 4.20 4.43 21.34
C ALA A 196 3.68 3.10 21.95
N GLY A 197 3.96 2.81 23.23
CA GLY A 197 3.44 1.65 23.95
C GLY A 197 4.23 0.35 23.73
N PHE A 198 5.42 0.42 23.14
CA PHE A 198 6.27 -0.75 22.94
C PHE A 198 6.97 -1.17 24.23
N LYS A 199 6.96 -2.47 24.52
CA LYS A 199 7.70 -3.07 25.65
C LYS A 199 9.11 -3.51 25.28
N GLN A 200 9.36 -3.70 23.98
CA GLN A 200 10.62 -4.15 23.40
C GLN A 200 10.83 -3.42 22.08
N GLY A 201 12.09 -3.20 21.71
CA GLY A 201 12.45 -2.47 20.51
C GLY A 201 13.96 -2.24 20.39
N GLU A 202 14.39 -1.82 19.22
CA GLU A 202 15.79 -1.57 18.91
C GLU A 202 16.06 -0.08 18.71
N ILE A 203 17.22 0.38 19.18
CA ILE A 203 17.76 1.71 18.92
C ILE A 203 19.06 1.52 18.17
N LEU A 204 19.18 2.10 16.98
CA LEU A 204 20.39 2.09 16.17
C LEU A 204 21.04 3.48 16.19
N LEU A 205 22.15 3.61 16.92
CA LEU A 205 22.98 4.80 16.91
C LEU A 205 23.94 4.77 15.71
N VAL A 206 23.91 5.79 14.87
CA VAL A 206 24.81 5.95 13.71
C VAL A 206 25.76 7.10 13.99
N SER A 207 27.00 6.79 14.38
CA SER A 207 27.99 7.80 14.81
C SER A 207 29.42 7.30 14.64
N ASP A 208 30.39 8.18 14.86
CA ASP A 208 31.83 7.88 14.82
C ASP A 208 32.42 7.57 16.21
N SER A 209 31.71 7.88 17.29
CA SER A 209 32.19 7.76 18.67
C SER A 209 31.03 7.82 19.67
N ALA A 210 31.26 7.34 20.89
CA ALA A 210 30.33 7.51 21.99
C ALA A 210 31.08 7.89 23.27
N ASP A 211 30.43 8.64 24.15
CA ASP A 211 30.99 9.00 25.45
C ASP A 211 30.40 8.15 26.59
N ARG A 212 30.88 8.41 27.81
CA ARG A 212 30.40 7.71 29.01
C ARG A 212 28.93 8.01 29.31
N ALA A 213 28.45 9.22 29.00
CA ALA A 213 27.05 9.59 29.17
C ALA A 213 26.15 8.74 28.26
N ALA A 214 26.50 8.61 26.98
CA ALA A 214 25.78 7.79 26.01
C ALA A 214 25.74 6.31 26.43
N SER A 215 26.86 5.79 26.95
CA SER A 215 26.91 4.43 27.50
C SER A 215 25.98 4.24 28.71
N SER A 216 25.84 5.27 29.55
CA SER A 216 24.93 5.25 30.70
C SER A 216 23.45 5.29 30.27
N SER A 217 23.09 6.13 29.30
CA SER A 217 21.74 6.15 28.71
C SER A 217 21.43 4.83 27.99
N ALA A 218 22.40 4.22 27.30
CA ALA A 218 22.23 2.90 26.69
C ALA A 218 21.91 1.80 27.72
N ARG A 219 22.58 1.82 28.88
CA ARG A 219 22.28 0.90 29.99
C ARG A 219 20.87 1.13 30.55
N LEU A 220 20.44 2.39 30.64
CA LEU A 220 19.09 2.73 31.08
C LEU A 220 18.04 2.25 30.07
N ALA A 221 18.26 2.45 28.78
CA ALA A 221 17.38 1.94 27.72
C ALA A 221 17.22 0.42 27.80
N ARG A 222 18.33 -0.31 28.01
CA ARG A 222 18.32 -1.77 28.21
C ARG A 222 17.48 -2.19 29.42
N SER A 223 17.59 -1.47 30.53
CA SER A 223 16.79 -1.75 31.74
C SER A 223 15.28 -1.58 31.51
N ARG A 224 14.88 -0.84 30.47
CA ARG A 224 13.49 -0.63 30.05
C ARG A 224 13.03 -1.57 28.92
N GLY A 225 13.86 -2.52 28.50
CA GLY A 225 13.54 -3.51 27.47
C GLY A 225 13.96 -3.14 26.05
N PHE A 226 14.70 -2.05 25.85
CA PHE A 226 15.16 -1.61 24.53
C PHE A 226 16.66 -1.84 24.34
N SER A 227 17.05 -2.54 23.27
CA SER A 227 18.46 -2.78 22.97
C SER A 227 19.06 -1.64 22.16
N VAL A 228 20.27 -1.20 22.52
CA VAL A 228 20.99 -0.16 21.79
C VAL A 228 22.16 -0.77 21.01
N SER A 229 22.08 -0.68 19.68
CA SER A 229 23.09 -1.10 18.73
C SER A 229 23.78 0.13 18.12
N ALA A 230 25.01 -0.04 17.66
CA ALA A 230 25.82 1.06 17.11
C ALA A 230 26.40 0.71 15.74
N LEU A 231 26.18 1.58 14.75
CA LEU A 231 26.81 1.57 13.44
C LEU A 231 27.92 2.62 13.40
N GLY A 232 29.16 2.17 13.37
CA GLY A 232 30.35 3.03 13.31
C GLY A 232 30.56 3.63 11.93
N VAL A 233 30.52 4.96 11.82
CA VAL A 233 30.74 5.69 10.57
C VAL A 233 32.08 6.41 10.62
N GLY A 234 33.03 5.98 9.78
CA GLY A 234 34.32 6.63 9.60
C GLY A 234 35.46 5.63 9.41
N SER A 235 36.67 6.14 9.50
CA SER A 235 37.91 5.36 9.50
C SER A 235 38.73 5.63 10.75
N GLU A 236 39.55 4.65 11.14
CA GLU A 236 40.50 4.79 12.25
C GLU A 236 41.62 5.80 11.95
N ARG A 237 41.94 6.01 10.66
CA ARG A 237 42.90 7.05 10.21
C ARG A 237 42.35 8.45 10.46
N GLY A 238 41.03 8.59 10.39
CA GLY A 238 40.35 9.86 10.52
C GLY A 238 40.51 10.80 9.32
N ALA A 239 39.87 11.96 9.40
CA ALA A 239 40.04 13.06 8.47
C ALA A 239 39.74 14.40 9.12
N ALA A 240 40.28 15.44 8.48
CA ALA A 240 39.95 16.82 8.82
C ALA A 240 38.51 17.13 8.39
N TYR A 241 37.82 17.93 9.18
CA TYR A 241 36.51 18.51 8.85
C TYR A 241 36.45 19.95 9.34
N ARG A 242 35.47 20.70 8.83
CA ARG A 242 35.22 22.07 9.23
C ARG A 242 34.03 22.12 10.19
N THR A 243 34.21 22.76 11.33
CA THR A 243 33.12 22.98 12.30
C THR A 243 32.13 24.03 11.78
N MET A 244 30.96 24.16 12.42
CA MET A 244 30.01 25.23 12.10
C MET A 244 30.61 26.64 12.30
N THR A 245 31.59 26.81 13.20
CA THR A 245 32.31 28.08 13.42
C THR A 245 33.39 28.35 12.37
N GLY A 246 33.67 27.38 11.49
CA GLY A 246 34.67 27.50 10.43
C GLY A 246 36.07 27.00 10.78
N GLU A 247 36.28 26.52 12.02
CA GLU A 247 37.54 25.95 12.48
C GLU A 247 37.80 24.56 11.86
N ILE A 248 39.07 24.21 11.69
CA ILE A 248 39.46 22.89 11.17
C ILE A 248 39.75 21.98 12.37
N ALA A 249 38.99 20.90 12.48
CA ALA A 249 39.15 19.88 13.49
C ALA A 249 39.44 18.51 12.85
N GLN A 250 39.91 17.55 13.64
CA GLN A 250 40.18 16.18 13.20
C GLN A 250 39.21 15.23 13.91
N THR A 251 38.64 14.29 13.17
CA THR A 251 37.82 13.20 13.73
C THR A 251 38.34 11.86 13.26
N ARG A 252 38.23 10.83 14.11
CA ARG A 252 38.52 9.43 13.80
C ARG A 252 37.41 8.55 14.37
N LEU A 253 37.19 7.41 13.75
CA LEU A 253 36.28 6.40 14.29
C LEU A 253 36.87 5.82 15.57
N ASP A 254 36.12 5.90 16.66
CA ASP A 254 36.42 5.23 17.93
C ASP A 254 35.54 3.98 18.06
N GLU A 255 36.04 2.87 17.51
CA GLU A 255 35.32 1.60 17.58
C GLU A 255 35.18 1.08 19.02
N GLY A 256 36.13 1.41 19.89
CA GLY A 256 36.15 0.94 21.28
C GLY A 256 34.95 1.47 22.06
N SER A 257 34.73 2.79 22.02
CA SER A 257 33.59 3.39 22.71
C SER A 257 32.24 2.94 22.18
N LEU A 258 32.10 2.75 20.86
CA LEU A 258 30.86 2.26 20.26
C LEU A 258 30.58 0.79 20.59
N ARG A 259 31.61 -0.06 20.67
CA ARG A 259 31.48 -1.46 21.14
C ARG A 259 31.08 -1.50 22.61
N ASP A 260 31.68 -0.68 23.44
CA ASP A 260 31.36 -0.59 24.87
C ASP A 260 29.91 -0.12 25.09
N LEU A 261 29.46 0.89 24.33
CA LEU A 261 28.08 1.38 24.35
C LEU A 261 27.10 0.28 23.95
N ALA A 262 27.36 -0.41 22.83
CA ALA A 262 26.47 -1.47 22.35
C ALA A 262 26.42 -2.66 23.33
N GLY A 263 27.56 -3.05 23.90
CA GLY A 263 27.64 -4.12 24.91
C GLY A 263 26.85 -3.78 26.18
N GLN A 264 26.95 -2.54 26.66
CA GLN A 264 26.17 -2.06 27.80
C GLN A 264 24.68 -1.94 27.48
N GLY A 265 24.36 -1.48 26.27
CA GLY A 265 22.99 -1.36 25.73
C GLY A 265 22.34 -2.69 25.33
N GLY A 266 23.06 -3.81 25.38
CA GLY A 266 22.53 -5.13 25.03
C GLY A 266 22.29 -5.33 23.54
N GLY A 267 22.85 -4.46 22.69
CA GLY A 267 22.81 -4.56 21.24
C GLY A 267 24.15 -5.02 20.67
N ARG A 268 24.38 -4.68 19.40
CA ARG A 268 25.56 -5.08 18.63
C ARG A 268 26.25 -3.88 18.03
N TYR A 269 27.55 -4.04 17.78
CA TYR A 269 28.35 -3.08 17.05
C TYR A 269 28.71 -3.63 15.67
N ALA A 270 28.62 -2.78 14.65
CA ALA A 270 29.21 -3.03 13.34
C ALA A 270 29.80 -1.73 12.79
N ARG A 271 30.90 -1.84 12.06
CA ARG A 271 31.42 -0.72 11.26
C ARG A 271 30.72 -0.69 9.91
N ILE A 272 30.47 0.50 9.37
CA ILE A 272 29.85 0.66 8.06
C ILE A 272 30.68 -0.03 6.96
N THR A 273 30.02 -0.85 6.17
CA THR A 273 30.62 -1.54 5.01
C THR A 273 29.95 -1.10 3.71
N ALA A 274 30.58 -1.36 2.56
CA ALA A 274 30.00 -1.05 1.26
C ALA A 274 28.81 -1.96 0.90
N ASP A 275 28.78 -3.18 1.45
CA ASP A 275 27.69 -4.15 1.31
C ASP A 275 26.76 -4.13 2.53
N ASP A 276 25.80 -5.05 2.63
CA ASP A 276 24.85 -5.11 3.76
C ASP A 276 25.29 -6.07 4.88
N ALA A 277 26.59 -6.41 4.96
CA ALA A 277 27.09 -7.28 6.01
C ALA A 277 26.96 -6.62 7.40
N ASP A 278 27.19 -5.32 7.48
CA ASP A 278 27.02 -4.50 8.69
C ASP A 278 25.58 -4.54 9.23
N LEU A 279 24.58 -4.27 8.39
CA LEU A 279 23.16 -4.27 8.77
C LEU A 279 22.69 -5.67 9.20
N ARG A 280 23.18 -6.73 8.53
CA ARG A 280 22.89 -8.12 8.93
C ARG A 280 23.56 -8.49 10.25
N ALA A 281 24.80 -8.07 10.48
CA ALA A 281 25.50 -8.32 11.74
C ALA A 281 24.77 -7.65 12.92
N LEU A 282 24.23 -6.45 12.70
CA LEU A 282 23.43 -5.70 13.68
C LEU A 282 22.07 -6.35 13.96
N GLY A 283 21.52 -7.15 13.02
CA GLY A 283 20.20 -7.77 13.16
C GLY A 283 19.02 -6.83 12.83
N VAL A 284 19.30 -5.64 12.29
CA VAL A 284 18.28 -4.59 12.09
C VAL A 284 17.44 -4.78 10.82
N LEU A 285 17.86 -5.65 9.90
CA LEU A 285 17.11 -5.96 8.67
C LEU A 285 15.95 -6.92 8.92
N ASP A 286 16.18 -7.92 9.76
CA ASP A 286 15.22 -8.97 10.07
C ASP A 286 14.98 -8.91 11.58
N PRO A 287 13.96 -8.15 12.06
CA PRO A 287 13.64 -8.11 13.47
C PRO A 287 13.43 -9.55 13.93
N ALA A 288 14.25 -9.99 14.88
CA ALA A 288 14.26 -11.38 15.31
C ALA A 288 12.82 -11.82 15.62
N GLN A 289 12.37 -12.90 14.98
CA GLN A 289 11.13 -13.58 15.29
C GLN A 289 11.30 -14.23 16.66
N GLN A 290 11.32 -13.45 17.74
CA GLN A 290 11.02 -13.99 19.05
C GLN A 290 9.51 -14.21 19.07
N PRO A 291 9.04 -15.47 19.05
CA PRO A 291 7.64 -15.73 19.35
C PRO A 291 7.41 -15.12 20.73
N LEU A 292 6.43 -14.23 20.87
CA LEU A 292 5.96 -13.89 22.21
C LEU A 292 5.65 -15.21 22.90
N ALA A 293 6.39 -15.51 23.98
CA ALA A 293 6.28 -16.77 24.72
C ALA A 293 4.89 -16.97 25.36
N ASP A 294 3.98 -15.99 25.24
CA ASP A 294 2.62 -16.03 25.79
C ASP A 294 1.51 -16.33 24.77
N GLU A 295 1.79 -16.45 23.47
CA GLU A 295 0.78 -16.95 22.52
C GLU A 295 0.98 -18.44 22.24
N THR A 296 0.52 -19.25 23.17
CA THR A 296 0.28 -20.70 23.01
C THR A 296 -0.88 -21.00 22.04
N ALA A 297 -1.06 -20.21 20.99
CA ALA A 297 -2.09 -20.39 19.99
C ALA A 297 -1.53 -20.26 18.57
N GLU A 298 -1.16 -21.39 17.98
CA GLU A 298 -1.31 -21.67 16.54
C GLU A 298 -0.85 -20.60 15.54
N SER A 299 0.26 -19.89 15.78
CA SER A 299 0.79 -18.87 14.85
C SER A 299 1.95 -19.37 13.98
N THR A 300 1.86 -20.60 13.49
CA THR A 300 2.52 -20.95 12.22
C THR A 300 1.53 -20.58 11.13
N GLY A 301 1.88 -19.72 10.17
CA GLY A 301 0.99 -19.23 9.10
C GLY A 301 0.25 -20.35 8.36
N GLY A 302 -0.87 -20.78 8.91
CA GLY A 302 -1.39 -22.13 8.69
C GLY A 302 -2.88 -22.11 8.89
N LYS A 303 -3.59 -22.10 7.76
CA LYS A 303 -4.93 -22.67 7.56
C LYS A 303 -5.73 -22.92 8.86
N THR A 304 -6.55 -21.94 9.26
CA THR A 304 -7.47 -22.09 10.40
C THR A 304 -8.79 -22.70 9.94
N TRP A 305 -9.33 -23.65 10.70
CA TRP A 305 -10.64 -24.25 10.48
C TRP A 305 -11.78 -23.24 10.76
N LEU A 306 -12.71 -23.08 9.82
CA LEU A 306 -13.90 -22.23 10.01
C LEU A 306 -15.01 -22.97 10.74
N ASP A 307 -15.66 -22.33 11.71
CA ASP A 307 -16.84 -22.88 12.37
C ASP A 307 -18.02 -22.94 11.38
N GLU A 308 -18.42 -24.15 10.98
CA GLU A 308 -19.57 -24.41 10.11
C GLU A 308 -20.76 -24.99 10.91
N GLY A 309 -20.71 -24.93 12.25
CA GLY A 309 -21.77 -25.41 13.14
C GLY A 309 -23.10 -24.69 12.99
N TYR A 310 -23.10 -23.49 12.39
CA TYR A 310 -24.31 -22.71 12.16
C TYR A 310 -25.33 -23.41 11.23
N TRP A 311 -24.90 -24.33 10.36
CA TRP A 311 -25.83 -25.12 9.53
C TRP A 311 -26.80 -25.96 10.35
N LEU A 312 -26.38 -26.40 11.53
CA LEU A 312 -27.22 -27.18 12.47
C LEU A 312 -28.27 -26.30 13.16
N LEU A 313 -28.20 -24.96 13.07
CA LEU A 313 -29.23 -24.07 13.60
C LEU A 313 -30.54 -24.15 12.81
N LEU A 314 -30.49 -24.43 11.50
CA LEU A 314 -31.69 -24.57 10.66
C LEU A 314 -32.62 -25.71 11.14
N PRO A 315 -32.15 -26.97 11.33
CA PRO A 315 -32.99 -28.01 11.88
C PRO A 315 -33.39 -27.73 13.35
N VAL A 316 -32.54 -27.10 14.16
CA VAL A 316 -32.91 -26.67 15.52
C VAL A 316 -34.08 -25.68 15.51
N MET A 317 -34.04 -24.70 14.62
CA MET A 317 -35.12 -23.72 14.43
C MET A 317 -36.43 -24.40 13.98
N LEU A 318 -36.36 -25.40 13.11
CA LEU A 318 -37.54 -26.16 12.67
C LEU A 318 -38.14 -26.98 13.83
N LEU A 319 -37.31 -27.68 14.58
CA LEU A 319 -37.77 -28.53 15.71
C LEU A 319 -38.31 -27.68 16.87
N THR A 320 -37.71 -26.52 17.14
CA THR A 320 -38.24 -25.55 18.12
C THR A 320 -39.58 -24.96 17.66
N LEU A 321 -39.74 -24.62 16.38
CA LEU A 321 -41.02 -24.14 15.83
C LEU A 321 -42.14 -25.20 15.97
N LEU A 322 -41.82 -26.47 15.70
CA LEU A 322 -42.72 -27.62 15.91
C LEU A 322 -43.17 -27.76 17.37
N ALA A 323 -42.29 -27.41 18.32
CA ALA A 323 -42.59 -27.45 19.75
C ALA A 323 -43.56 -26.33 20.19
N PHE A 324 -43.44 -25.12 19.63
CA PHE A 324 -44.26 -23.97 20.05
C PHE A 324 -45.59 -23.82 19.30
N ARG A 325 -45.66 -24.06 17.99
CA ARG A 325 -46.88 -23.85 17.19
C ARG A 325 -47.01 -24.84 16.03
N ARG A 326 -47.68 -25.98 16.28
CA ARG A 326 -47.90 -27.06 15.29
C ARG A 326 -48.54 -26.61 13.97
N ARG A 327 -49.36 -25.55 13.96
CA ARG A 327 -49.97 -24.98 12.75
C ARG A 327 -49.08 -23.96 12.02
N ALA A 328 -48.07 -23.39 12.69
CA ALA A 328 -47.13 -22.45 12.09
C ALA A 328 -46.18 -23.14 11.10
N VAL A 329 -45.86 -24.42 11.31
CA VAL A 329 -45.03 -25.22 10.40
C VAL A 329 -45.73 -25.43 9.06
N VAL A 330 -47.05 -25.66 9.07
CA VAL A 330 -47.85 -25.73 7.84
C VAL A 330 -47.88 -24.38 7.12
N ALA A 331 -47.96 -23.27 7.86
CA ALA A 331 -47.90 -21.93 7.28
C ALA A 331 -46.51 -21.61 6.70
N VAL A 332 -45.42 -22.02 7.36
CA VAL A 332 -44.03 -21.85 6.87
C VAL A 332 -43.76 -22.75 5.67
N LEU A 333 -44.19 -24.02 5.69
CA LEU A 333 -44.09 -24.91 4.53
C LEU A 333 -44.93 -24.39 3.37
N ALA A 334 -46.14 -23.90 3.61
CA ALA A 334 -46.95 -23.26 2.59
C ALA A 334 -46.26 -22.00 2.03
N LEU A 335 -45.66 -21.16 2.88
CA LEU A 335 -44.91 -19.97 2.46
C LEU A 335 -43.68 -20.34 1.61
N VAL A 336 -42.91 -21.35 2.03
CA VAL A 336 -41.74 -21.87 1.30
C VAL A 336 -42.14 -22.50 -0.04
N CYS A 337 -43.28 -23.19 -0.10
CA CYS A 337 -43.82 -23.71 -1.36
C CYS A 337 -44.39 -22.62 -2.28
N VAL A 338 -44.81 -21.48 -1.74
CA VAL A 338 -45.30 -20.32 -2.52
C VAL A 338 -44.17 -19.40 -2.99
N LEU A 339 -43.04 -19.34 -2.25
CA LEU A 339 -41.85 -18.56 -2.61
C LEU A 339 -41.29 -18.84 -4.03
N PRO A 340 -41.21 -20.08 -4.57
CA PRO A 340 -40.76 -20.32 -5.94
C PRO A 340 -41.79 -19.96 -7.03
N LEU A 341 -43.03 -19.63 -6.67
CA LEU A 341 -44.02 -19.03 -7.60
C LEU A 341 -43.85 -17.51 -7.72
N ALA A 342 -43.04 -16.88 -6.88
CA ALA A 342 -42.59 -15.52 -7.12
C ALA A 342 -41.67 -15.56 -8.34
N GLN A 343 -42.06 -14.84 -9.40
CA GLN A 343 -41.30 -14.80 -10.64
C GLN A 343 -39.83 -14.47 -10.32
N PRO A 344 -38.85 -15.21 -10.88
CA PRO A 344 -37.46 -14.83 -10.73
C PRO A 344 -37.32 -13.44 -11.35
N ALA A 345 -37.15 -12.43 -10.50
CA ALA A 345 -36.58 -11.18 -10.95
C ALA A 345 -35.20 -11.57 -11.49
N HIS A 346 -35.03 -11.53 -12.81
CA HIS A 346 -33.77 -11.81 -13.48
C HIS A 346 -32.73 -10.79 -13.00
N ALA A 347 -32.10 -11.10 -11.87
CA ALA A 347 -30.87 -10.48 -11.44
C ALA A 347 -29.77 -11.10 -12.29
N ALA A 348 -29.28 -10.31 -13.23
CA ALA A 348 -28.17 -10.59 -14.12
C ALA A 348 -27.00 -11.30 -13.40
N ASP A 349 -26.37 -12.24 -14.09
CA ASP A 349 -25.00 -12.76 -13.93
C ASP A 349 -24.51 -13.27 -12.55
N GLY A 350 -25.37 -13.34 -11.53
CA GLY A 350 -25.07 -14.00 -10.25
C GLY A 350 -25.32 -15.50 -10.26
N THR A 351 -24.65 -16.23 -9.35
CA THR A 351 -25.05 -17.62 -9.01
C THR A 351 -25.99 -17.60 -7.81
N LEU A 352 -26.57 -18.75 -7.42
CA LEU A 352 -27.38 -18.87 -6.20
C LEU A 352 -26.65 -18.39 -4.92
N TRP A 353 -25.32 -18.28 -4.97
CA TRP A 353 -24.46 -17.98 -3.82
C TRP A 353 -23.55 -16.77 -4.02
N GLN A 354 -23.49 -16.21 -5.23
CA GLN A 354 -22.65 -15.05 -5.55
C GLN A 354 -23.47 -14.00 -6.26
N ARG A 355 -23.34 -12.76 -5.83
CA ARG A 355 -23.95 -11.62 -6.50
C ARG A 355 -23.12 -11.26 -7.75
N ALA A 356 -23.74 -10.59 -8.71
CA ALA A 356 -23.09 -10.21 -9.97
C ALA A 356 -21.86 -9.30 -9.77
N ASP A 357 -21.91 -8.38 -8.81
CA ASP A 357 -20.78 -7.52 -8.41
C ASP A 357 -19.57 -8.36 -7.97
N GLN A 358 -19.82 -9.44 -7.22
CA GLN A 358 -18.76 -10.33 -6.74
C GLN A 358 -18.12 -11.12 -7.88
N VAL A 359 -18.92 -11.58 -8.84
CA VAL A 359 -18.40 -12.29 -10.02
C VAL A 359 -17.58 -11.35 -10.91
N GLN A 360 -18.05 -10.12 -11.11
CA GLN A 360 -17.31 -9.08 -11.85
C GLN A 360 -15.98 -8.73 -11.17
N GLN A 361 -15.97 -8.55 -9.85
CA GLN A 361 -14.75 -8.27 -9.09
C GLN A 361 -13.73 -9.41 -9.23
N GLN A 362 -14.17 -10.67 -9.13
CA GLN A 362 -13.28 -11.83 -9.29
C GLN A 362 -12.63 -11.88 -10.69
N ARG A 363 -13.38 -11.53 -11.74
CA ARG A 363 -12.84 -11.44 -13.10
C ARG A 363 -11.83 -10.30 -13.24
N LEU A 364 -12.11 -9.15 -12.63
CA LEU A 364 -11.21 -8.01 -12.62
C LEU A 364 -9.89 -8.36 -11.91
N ASP A 365 -9.96 -8.99 -10.74
CA ASP A 365 -8.77 -9.46 -9.99
C ASP A 365 -7.96 -10.48 -10.80
N ALA A 366 -8.63 -11.44 -11.45
CA ALA A 366 -7.97 -12.41 -12.33
C ALA A 366 -7.25 -11.75 -13.51
N GLY A 367 -7.89 -10.75 -14.13
CA GLY A 367 -7.30 -9.94 -15.20
C GLY A 367 -6.07 -9.16 -14.74
N VAL A 368 -6.13 -8.52 -13.55
CA VAL A 368 -5.00 -7.79 -12.97
C VAL A 368 -3.81 -8.73 -12.70
N GLN A 369 -4.07 -9.93 -12.18
CA GLN A 369 -3.04 -10.93 -11.96
C GLN A 369 -2.40 -11.40 -13.28
N ALA A 370 -3.20 -11.66 -14.31
CA ALA A 370 -2.68 -12.04 -15.64
C ALA A 370 -1.82 -10.91 -16.24
N TYR A 371 -2.28 -9.66 -16.13
CA TYR A 371 -1.56 -8.48 -16.59
C TYR A 371 -0.20 -8.32 -15.89
N ARG A 372 -0.14 -8.51 -14.56
CA ARG A 372 1.12 -8.47 -13.79
C ARG A 372 2.10 -9.58 -14.18
N LYS A 373 1.60 -10.74 -14.62
CA LYS A 373 2.41 -11.85 -15.13
C LYS A 373 2.90 -11.65 -16.57
N GLY A 374 2.47 -10.57 -17.23
CA GLY A 374 2.76 -10.30 -18.64
C GLY A 374 1.90 -11.10 -19.63
N ASP A 375 0.91 -11.86 -19.15
CA ASP A 375 -0.06 -12.56 -20.01
C ASP A 375 -1.21 -11.62 -20.36
N PHE A 376 -0.94 -10.74 -21.32
CA PHE A 376 -1.89 -9.71 -21.73
C PHE A 376 -3.11 -10.28 -22.46
N ALA A 377 -2.99 -11.45 -23.10
CA ALA A 377 -4.09 -12.11 -23.80
C ALA A 377 -5.11 -12.70 -22.81
N ALA A 378 -4.64 -13.33 -21.72
CA ALA A 378 -5.53 -13.78 -20.65
C ALA A 378 -6.13 -12.59 -19.87
N ALA A 379 -5.36 -11.52 -19.67
CA ALA A 379 -5.85 -10.30 -19.05
C ALA A 379 -6.98 -9.66 -19.86
N GLN A 380 -6.82 -9.57 -21.19
CA GLN A 380 -7.85 -9.07 -22.10
C GLN A 380 -9.15 -9.85 -21.95
N LYS A 381 -9.11 -11.19 -22.03
CA LYS A 381 -10.32 -12.03 -21.90
C LYS A 381 -11.06 -11.80 -20.58
N ALA A 382 -10.32 -11.65 -19.49
CA ALA A 382 -10.90 -11.40 -18.17
C ALA A 382 -11.55 -10.01 -18.09
N PHE A 383 -10.91 -8.98 -18.66
CA PHE A 383 -11.44 -7.61 -18.64
C PHE A 383 -12.59 -7.37 -19.65
N GLU A 384 -12.64 -8.10 -20.77
CA GLU A 384 -13.74 -8.02 -21.75
C GLU A 384 -15.11 -8.36 -21.15
N GLU A 385 -15.12 -9.24 -20.13
CA GLU A 385 -16.33 -9.67 -19.43
C GLU A 385 -16.73 -8.75 -18.26
N VAL A 386 -16.02 -7.63 -18.06
CA VAL A 386 -16.26 -6.67 -16.98
C VAL A 386 -16.57 -5.28 -17.58
N PRO A 387 -17.85 -4.98 -17.86
CA PRO A 387 -18.25 -3.75 -18.55
C PRO A 387 -18.34 -2.53 -17.61
N THR A 388 -17.43 -2.43 -16.64
CA THR A 388 -17.28 -1.25 -15.75
C THR A 388 -16.22 -0.31 -16.29
N ASP A 389 -16.19 0.94 -15.82
CA ASP A 389 -15.17 1.91 -16.22
C ASP A 389 -13.74 1.40 -15.91
N GLU A 390 -13.54 0.80 -14.73
CA GLU A 390 -12.27 0.19 -14.33
C GLU A 390 -11.90 -1.02 -15.20
N GLY A 391 -12.86 -1.91 -15.49
CA GLY A 391 -12.65 -3.07 -16.36
C GLY A 391 -12.29 -2.66 -17.78
N LEU A 392 -12.97 -1.66 -18.33
CA LEU A 392 -12.71 -1.12 -19.67
C LEU A 392 -11.39 -0.36 -19.77
N TYR A 393 -11.01 0.39 -18.73
CA TYR A 393 -9.70 1.03 -18.63
C TYR A 393 -8.57 -0.02 -18.62
N ASN A 394 -8.72 -1.06 -17.80
CA ASN A 394 -7.75 -2.16 -17.71
C ASN A 394 -7.69 -3.02 -18.98
N LEU A 395 -8.82 -3.21 -19.65
CA LEU A 395 -8.87 -3.80 -21.00
C LEU A 395 -8.04 -2.98 -21.99
N GLY A 396 -8.18 -1.64 -21.97
CA GLY A 396 -7.38 -0.73 -22.80
C GLY A 396 -5.88 -0.86 -22.53
N ASN A 397 -5.49 -1.01 -21.26
CA ASN A 397 -4.10 -1.23 -20.87
C ASN A 397 -3.57 -2.56 -21.44
N ALA A 398 -4.34 -3.65 -21.31
CA ALA A 398 -3.98 -4.98 -21.81
C ALA A 398 -3.83 -5.00 -23.33
N LEU A 399 -4.77 -4.38 -24.07
CA LEU A 399 -4.73 -4.27 -25.53
C LEU A 399 -3.53 -3.43 -26.01
N ALA A 400 -3.23 -2.32 -25.33
CA ALA A 400 -2.10 -1.46 -25.68
C ALA A 400 -0.75 -2.20 -25.54
N ARG A 401 -0.61 -3.06 -24.53
CA ARG A 401 0.59 -3.90 -24.34
C ARG A 401 0.74 -4.98 -25.41
N GLN A 402 -0.37 -5.40 -26.04
CA GLN A 402 -0.37 -6.32 -27.17
C GLN A 402 -0.13 -5.60 -28.52
N GLY A 403 -0.02 -4.27 -28.54
CA GLY A 403 0.12 -3.48 -29.78
C GLY A 403 -1.19 -3.25 -30.53
N GLN A 404 -2.33 -3.64 -29.94
CA GLN A 404 -3.67 -3.45 -30.49
C GLN A 404 -4.18 -2.04 -30.13
N TYR A 405 -3.57 -1.03 -30.76
CA TYR A 405 -3.77 0.36 -30.36
C TYR A 405 -5.17 0.91 -30.71
N ASP A 406 -5.78 0.46 -31.81
CA ASP A 406 -7.12 0.89 -32.20
C ASP A 406 -8.18 0.38 -31.21
N GLU A 407 -8.08 -0.90 -30.83
CA GLU A 407 -8.96 -1.53 -29.86
C GLU A 407 -8.75 -0.98 -28.45
N ALA A 408 -7.49 -0.69 -28.08
CA ALA A 408 -7.16 -0.07 -26.81
C ALA A 408 -7.81 1.32 -26.67
N ILE A 409 -7.74 2.16 -27.71
CA ILE A 409 -8.39 3.49 -27.73
C ILE A 409 -9.91 3.33 -27.60
N ALA A 410 -10.51 2.36 -28.30
CA ALA A 410 -11.93 2.10 -28.20
C ALA A 410 -12.36 1.65 -26.80
N ALA A 411 -11.53 0.88 -26.10
CA ALA A 411 -11.77 0.48 -24.71
C ALA A 411 -11.71 1.68 -23.75
N TYR A 412 -10.69 2.55 -23.89
CA TYR A 412 -10.63 3.80 -23.10
C TYR A 412 -11.79 4.74 -23.42
N ASP A 413 -12.24 4.84 -24.67
CA ASP A 413 -13.41 5.63 -25.04
C ASP A 413 -14.69 5.12 -24.38
N ARG A 414 -14.83 3.80 -24.21
CA ARG A 414 -15.95 3.22 -23.47
C ARG A 414 -15.82 3.49 -21.97
N ALA A 415 -14.62 3.40 -21.39
CA ALA A 415 -14.38 3.76 -19.99
C ALA A 415 -14.73 5.23 -19.72
N LEU A 416 -14.26 6.15 -20.56
CA LEU A 416 -14.52 7.59 -20.45
C LEU A 416 -15.97 7.98 -20.72
N LYS A 417 -16.75 7.16 -21.44
CA LYS A 417 -18.20 7.36 -21.53
C LYS A 417 -18.92 7.06 -20.22
N GLN A 418 -18.42 6.11 -19.44
CA GLN A 418 -18.98 5.79 -18.12
C GLN A 418 -18.46 6.76 -17.05
N HIS A 419 -17.18 7.12 -17.12
CA HIS A 419 -16.53 8.02 -16.18
C HIS A 419 -15.71 9.10 -16.91
N PRO A 420 -16.35 10.21 -17.34
CA PRO A 420 -15.71 11.25 -18.16
C PRO A 420 -14.48 11.91 -17.53
N ASP A 421 -14.42 11.98 -16.20
CA ASP A 421 -13.37 12.65 -15.43
C ASP A 421 -12.30 11.67 -14.90
N GLN A 422 -12.03 10.56 -15.59
CA GLN A 422 -10.99 9.59 -15.20
C GLN A 422 -9.61 10.01 -15.78
N PRO A 423 -8.70 10.61 -14.98
CA PRO A 423 -7.47 11.22 -15.50
C PRO A 423 -6.53 10.21 -16.15
N ASP A 424 -6.47 8.99 -15.60
CA ASP A 424 -5.56 7.94 -16.08
C ASP A 424 -6.00 7.39 -17.44
N ALA A 425 -7.32 7.21 -17.65
CA ALA A 425 -7.85 6.80 -18.94
C ALA A 425 -7.63 7.87 -20.02
N ILE A 426 -7.75 9.16 -19.68
CA ILE A 426 -7.43 10.27 -20.61
C ILE A 426 -5.95 10.23 -21.01
N ALA A 427 -5.05 10.12 -20.02
CA ALA A 427 -3.61 10.10 -20.24
C ALA A 427 -3.16 8.87 -21.06
N ASN A 428 -3.61 7.67 -20.68
CA ASN A 428 -3.23 6.44 -21.35
C ASN A 428 -3.78 6.37 -22.77
N ARG A 429 -5.01 6.82 -23.00
CA ARG A 429 -5.57 6.94 -24.34
C ARG A 429 -4.74 7.86 -25.23
N ALA A 430 -4.34 9.02 -24.72
CA ALA A 430 -3.50 9.97 -25.47
C ALA A 430 -2.12 9.38 -25.80
N ALA A 431 -1.51 8.67 -24.84
CA ALA A 431 -0.23 7.99 -25.05
C ALA A 431 -0.34 6.90 -26.13
N VAL A 432 -1.41 6.11 -26.10
CA VAL A 432 -1.66 5.03 -27.08
C VAL A 432 -1.95 5.60 -28.47
N ASP A 433 -2.72 6.69 -28.59
CA ASP A 433 -2.96 7.35 -29.88
C ASP A 433 -1.67 7.96 -30.47
N ALA A 434 -0.80 8.51 -29.62
CA ALA A 434 0.52 8.98 -30.06
C ALA A 434 1.41 7.81 -30.55
N ALA A 435 1.39 6.67 -29.86
CA ALA A 435 2.12 5.47 -30.27
C ALA A 435 1.62 4.92 -31.61
N ARG A 436 0.29 4.84 -31.79
CA ARG A 436 -0.37 4.46 -33.04
C ARG A 436 0.05 5.33 -34.22
N LYS A 437 0.06 6.66 -34.04
CA LYS A 437 0.47 7.62 -35.09
C LYS A 437 1.94 7.45 -35.49
N ARG A 438 2.83 7.22 -34.52
CA ARG A 438 4.26 6.94 -34.79
C ARG A 438 4.45 5.65 -35.60
N GLN A 439 3.70 4.59 -35.27
CA GLN A 439 3.74 3.34 -36.02
C GLN A 439 3.28 3.54 -37.48
N GLN A 440 2.26 4.37 -37.71
CA GLN A 440 1.77 4.69 -39.06
C GLN A 440 2.75 5.56 -39.86
N GLN A 441 3.50 6.46 -39.21
CA GLN A 441 4.55 7.27 -39.87
C GLN A 441 5.75 6.42 -40.29
N ASN A 442 6.26 5.56 -39.41
CA ASN A 442 7.35 4.63 -39.75
C ASN A 442 6.97 3.69 -40.91
N ASN A 443 5.70 3.32 -41.03
CA ASN A 443 5.22 2.49 -42.14
C ASN A 443 5.01 3.26 -43.46
N LYS A 444 4.99 4.60 -43.43
CA LYS A 444 4.94 5.46 -44.62
C LYS A 444 6.35 5.80 -45.12
N ASP A 445 7.28 6.11 -44.22
CA ASP A 445 8.68 6.39 -44.58
C ASP A 445 9.42 5.15 -45.13
N GLY A 446 8.99 3.94 -44.76
CA GLY A 446 9.48 2.69 -45.35
C GLY A 446 8.93 2.36 -46.75
N LYS A 447 7.92 3.09 -47.24
CA LYS A 447 7.35 2.90 -48.59
C LYS A 447 7.90 3.90 -49.63
N ASP A 448 8.55 4.97 -49.19
CA ASP A 448 9.14 5.99 -50.07
C ASP A 448 10.65 5.75 -50.36
N GLN A 449 11.22 4.62 -49.91
CA GLN A 449 12.61 4.21 -50.22
C GLN A 449 12.77 3.07 -51.24
N ASP A 450 11.70 2.49 -51.78
CA ASP A 450 11.79 1.45 -52.82
C ASP A 450 11.65 2.03 -54.24
N GLY A 451 12.47 3.04 -54.56
CA GLY A 451 12.31 3.83 -55.78
C GLY A 451 13.55 4.50 -56.35
N LYS A 452 14.75 3.88 -56.29
CA LYS A 452 15.87 3.98 -57.27
C LYS A 452 17.13 3.32 -56.71
N GLY A 453 17.55 2.21 -57.34
CA GLY A 453 18.67 1.40 -56.89
C GLY A 453 20.05 1.91 -57.29
N GLN A 454 21.09 1.34 -56.68
CA GLN A 454 22.13 0.61 -57.40
C GLN A 454 22.98 -0.25 -56.47
N SER A 455 23.27 -1.45 -56.95
CA SER A 455 24.00 -2.56 -56.37
C SER A 455 25.46 -2.23 -56.03
N LYS A 456 25.99 -2.83 -54.95
CA LYS A 456 27.28 -3.53 -54.99
C LYS A 456 27.49 -4.49 -53.83
N ASP A 457 28.08 -5.61 -54.21
CA ASP A 457 28.40 -6.85 -53.51
C ASP A 457 29.14 -6.75 -52.16
N GLN A 458 28.69 -7.62 -51.24
CA GLN A 458 29.51 -8.66 -50.58
C GLN A 458 30.58 -8.22 -49.55
N LYS A 459 30.34 -8.54 -48.28
CA LYS A 459 31.13 -9.58 -47.59
C LYS A 459 30.54 -10.01 -46.25
N GLN A 460 30.32 -11.31 -46.21
CA GLN A 460 30.07 -12.17 -45.07
C GLN A 460 31.28 -12.21 -44.13
N ALA A 461 31.01 -12.18 -42.82
CA ALA A 461 31.85 -12.81 -41.81
C ALA A 461 30.95 -13.34 -40.68
N ASP A 462 30.50 -14.57 -40.87
CA ASP A 462 30.13 -15.49 -39.80
C ASP A 462 31.32 -15.68 -38.83
N LYS A 463 31.03 -15.71 -37.53
CA LYS A 463 31.30 -16.81 -36.59
C LYS A 463 31.53 -16.31 -35.16
N ASN A 464 30.56 -16.57 -34.28
CA ASN A 464 30.64 -17.63 -33.26
C ASN A 464 29.48 -17.41 -32.27
N SER A 465 28.45 -18.26 -32.33
CA SER A 465 28.28 -19.47 -31.49
C SER A 465 27.29 -19.15 -30.36
N ALA A 466 26.03 -19.58 -30.47
CA ALA A 466 25.55 -20.85 -29.92
C ALA A 466 25.92 -20.98 -28.42
N GLY A 467 25.01 -20.92 -27.46
CA GLY A 467 23.61 -21.33 -27.47
C GLY A 467 23.47 -22.66 -26.74
N GLN A 468 22.32 -22.82 -26.05
CA GLN A 468 21.75 -24.06 -25.49
C GLN A 468 22.28 -24.55 -24.13
N ASN A 469 21.48 -25.12 -23.23
CA ASN A 469 20.02 -25.23 -23.05
C ASN A 469 19.81 -25.92 -21.68
N GLN A 470 18.60 -25.76 -21.10
CA GLN A 470 17.90 -26.70 -20.19
C GLN A 470 18.58 -27.11 -18.86
N SER A 471 17.91 -27.06 -17.70
CA SER A 471 16.66 -27.78 -17.38
C SER A 471 16.08 -27.25 -16.06
N GLY A 472 14.75 -27.21 -15.93
CA GLY A 472 14.06 -26.77 -14.71
C GLY A 472 13.83 -27.87 -13.66
N LYS A 473 13.51 -27.45 -12.43
CA LYS A 473 12.36 -27.95 -11.65
C LYS A 473 12.13 -27.16 -10.34
N ASN A 474 10.85 -26.83 -10.16
CA ASN A 474 10.07 -26.59 -8.93
C ASN A 474 10.20 -25.29 -8.12
N ALA A 475 9.34 -24.33 -8.51
CA ALA A 475 8.26 -23.70 -7.73
C ALA A 475 8.38 -23.52 -6.20
N LYS A 476 8.30 -22.26 -5.75
CA LYS A 476 7.11 -21.71 -5.06
C LYS A 476 7.18 -20.18 -4.89
N ASP A 477 6.01 -19.58 -5.08
CA ASP A 477 5.48 -18.25 -4.72
C ASP A 477 6.29 -17.39 -3.73
N ASP A 478 6.41 -16.08 -3.96
CA ASP A 478 5.28 -15.17 -3.68
C ASP A 478 5.48 -13.78 -4.29
N SER A 479 4.36 -13.26 -4.77
CA SER A 479 4.17 -12.00 -5.46
C SER A 479 3.69 -10.94 -4.48
N THR A 480 4.46 -9.88 -4.29
CA THR A 480 3.93 -8.62 -3.75
C THR A 480 3.50 -7.70 -4.90
N PRO A 481 2.28 -7.14 -4.86
CA PRO A 481 1.88 -6.04 -5.73
C PRO A 481 2.67 -4.78 -5.39
N GLY A 482 3.45 -4.30 -6.35
CA GLY A 482 3.79 -2.89 -6.43
C GLY A 482 2.72 -2.19 -7.27
N GLN A 483 2.12 -1.14 -6.73
CA GLN A 483 1.66 -0.03 -7.54
C GLN A 483 1.67 1.23 -6.68
N ASP A 484 2.64 2.08 -6.96
CA ASP A 484 2.39 3.52 -6.99
C ASP A 484 2.95 4.06 -8.30
N GLY A 485 2.14 4.92 -8.92
CA GLY A 485 2.63 6.11 -9.57
C GLY A 485 2.73 6.10 -11.08
N GLN A 486 1.70 6.65 -11.74
CA GLN A 486 1.88 7.78 -12.65
C GLN A 486 0.72 8.75 -12.32
N GLY A 487 0.92 10.03 -12.04
CA GLY A 487 1.98 10.92 -12.49
C GLY A 487 1.51 11.66 -13.74
N LYS A 488 0.72 12.73 -13.54
CA LYS A 488 0.48 13.76 -14.54
C LYS A 488 1.79 14.47 -14.85
N GLN A 489 2.08 14.60 -16.14
CA GLN A 489 3.12 15.43 -16.70
C GLN A 489 2.43 16.54 -17.49
N ASP A 490 2.84 17.78 -17.29
CA ASP A 490 2.76 18.80 -18.32
C ASP A 490 4.17 19.39 -18.54
N SER A 491 4.41 19.69 -19.80
CA SER A 491 5.70 20.02 -20.42
C SER A 491 6.05 21.51 -20.20
N GLN A 492 7.29 22.00 -20.29
CA GLN A 492 8.08 22.16 -21.51
C GLN A 492 9.43 22.86 -21.19
N GLY A 493 10.49 22.59 -21.96
CA GLY A 493 11.68 23.46 -22.00
C GLY A 493 13.00 22.75 -22.34
N LYS A 494 13.30 22.61 -23.63
CA LYS A 494 14.58 22.14 -24.24
C LYS A 494 15.75 23.11 -24.01
N GLN A 495 16.98 22.57 -23.89
CA GLN A 495 18.13 22.91 -24.77
C GLN A 495 19.35 21.97 -24.60
N ASP A 496 19.58 21.17 -25.65
CA ASP A 496 20.84 20.78 -26.35
C ASP A 496 22.16 20.48 -25.61
N GLY A 497 22.59 19.20 -25.61
CA GLY A 497 23.47 18.67 -26.69
C GLY A 497 25.01 18.88 -26.66
N LYS A 498 25.71 18.03 -25.89
CA LYS A 498 26.96 17.23 -26.15
C LYS A 498 28.16 17.72 -27.00
N ASP A 499 29.32 17.65 -26.35
CA ASP A 499 30.58 16.93 -26.65
C ASP A 499 31.36 17.08 -28.00
N GLN A 500 32.64 17.44 -27.81
CA GLN A 500 33.84 17.31 -28.67
C GLN A 500 34.23 15.82 -28.93
N PRO A 501 35.06 15.46 -29.95
CA PRO A 501 36.49 15.79 -29.92
C PRO A 501 37.29 15.92 -31.26
N SER A 502 38.39 16.69 -31.17
CA SER A 502 39.73 16.60 -31.80
C SER A 502 39.98 16.44 -33.33
N ALA A 503 40.58 17.51 -33.88
CA ALA A 503 41.87 17.62 -34.61
C ALA A 503 42.09 16.98 -36.01
N GLN A 504 42.26 17.83 -37.04
CA GLN A 504 43.48 17.96 -37.88
C GLN A 504 43.28 19.03 -38.98
N THR A 505 44.23 19.98 -39.09
CA THR A 505 44.46 20.95 -40.19
C THR A 505 45.12 20.24 -41.40
N PRO A 506 45.15 20.79 -42.65
CA PRO A 506 45.86 22.04 -42.98
C PRO A 506 45.20 22.98 -44.02
N GLN A 507 45.77 24.19 -44.02
CA GLN A 507 45.82 25.31 -44.98
C GLN A 507 45.42 25.06 -46.45
N ASP A 508 44.76 26.05 -47.07
CA ASP A 508 45.41 26.92 -48.07
C ASP A 508 44.51 28.08 -48.55
N ALA A 509 45.15 29.25 -48.65
CA ALA A 509 45.07 30.33 -49.64
C ALA A 509 43.70 30.77 -50.23
N ALA A 510 43.41 32.00 -50.62
CA ALA A 510 44.01 33.33 -50.63
C ALA A 510 43.20 34.10 -51.71
N SER A 511 43.08 35.43 -51.57
CA SER A 511 42.91 36.37 -52.69
C SER A 511 41.54 36.40 -53.39
N HIS A 512 41.02 37.50 -53.93
CA HIS A 512 41.20 38.94 -53.78
C HIS A 512 40.13 39.55 -54.72
N ASN A 513 39.71 40.77 -54.39
CA ASN A 513 39.23 41.80 -55.31
C ASN A 513 37.83 41.74 -55.96
N GLN A 514 37.01 42.68 -55.47
CA GLN A 514 36.56 43.88 -56.20
C GLN A 514 36.03 43.68 -57.62
N GLN A 515 34.76 44.04 -57.84
CA GLN A 515 34.47 45.26 -58.62
C GLN A 515 33.05 45.77 -58.40
N SER A 516 32.95 46.99 -57.87
CA SER A 516 31.77 47.85 -57.96
C SER A 516 31.80 48.64 -59.27
N LYS A 517 30.63 48.85 -59.88
CA LYS A 517 30.22 50.11 -60.54
C LYS A 517 28.69 50.08 -60.72
N ASN A 518 27.92 50.77 -59.88
CA ASN A 518 27.49 52.18 -59.93
C ASN A 518 26.52 52.54 -61.07
N GLY A 519 25.35 53.08 -60.70
CA GLY A 519 24.48 53.86 -61.59
C GLY A 519 22.99 53.88 -61.20
N GLN A 520 22.61 54.81 -60.30
CA GLN A 520 21.41 55.70 -60.25
C GLN A 520 20.11 55.21 -60.97
N GLY A 521 18.88 55.31 -60.44
CA GLY A 521 18.25 56.17 -59.44
C GLY A 521 16.81 56.47 -59.92
N GLU A 522 15.90 56.74 -58.97
CA GLU A 522 14.51 57.27 -59.12
C GLU A 522 13.29 56.30 -59.13
N GLN A 523 12.71 56.19 -57.93
CA GLN A 523 11.33 56.56 -57.56
C GLN A 523 10.09 55.81 -58.11
N SER A 524 9.39 55.20 -57.13
CA SER A 524 7.94 55.18 -56.93
C SER A 524 7.09 54.24 -57.79
N LYS A 525 6.66 53.11 -57.20
CA LYS A 525 5.24 52.72 -57.11
C LYS A 525 5.03 51.58 -56.11
N GLN A 526 4.01 51.77 -55.29
CA GLN A 526 3.46 50.84 -54.32
C GLN A 526 3.04 49.53 -54.98
N ASP A 527 3.37 48.39 -54.36
CA ASP A 527 2.66 47.13 -54.57
C ASP A 527 2.29 46.52 -53.22
N ALA A 528 1.07 45.97 -53.22
CA ALA A 528 0.18 45.77 -52.09
C ALA A 528 0.49 44.54 -51.23
N ALA A 529 0.22 44.65 -49.93
CA ALA A 529 0.11 43.53 -49.02
C ALA A 529 -1.18 42.72 -49.27
N PRO A 530 -1.15 41.37 -49.29
CA PRO A 530 -2.36 40.57 -49.26
C PRO A 530 -3.01 40.59 -47.87
N GLN A 531 -4.06 41.40 -47.77
CA GLN A 531 -5.37 41.14 -47.17
C GLN A 531 -5.48 40.57 -45.73
N SER A 532 -6.07 41.43 -44.90
CA SER A 532 -6.51 41.32 -43.51
C SER A 532 -7.79 40.50 -43.28
N ALA A 533 -7.90 39.29 -43.84
CA ALA A 533 -9.07 38.42 -43.61
C ALA A 533 -8.86 37.40 -42.46
N ASP A 534 -7.66 36.86 -42.28
CA ASP A 534 -7.42 35.79 -41.30
C ASP A 534 -7.22 36.28 -39.87
N ALA A 535 -6.70 37.48 -39.66
CA ALA A 535 -6.45 38.00 -38.30
C ALA A 535 -7.76 38.30 -37.53
N LYS A 536 -8.80 38.77 -38.22
CA LYS A 536 -10.12 39.02 -37.61
C LYS A 536 -10.87 37.72 -37.34
N ALA A 537 -10.74 36.71 -38.21
CA ALA A 537 -11.32 35.38 -38.00
C ALA A 537 -10.67 34.67 -36.79
N GLN A 538 -9.33 34.80 -36.64
CA GLN A 538 -8.61 34.25 -35.50
C GLN A 538 -9.01 34.93 -34.17
N GLN A 539 -9.16 36.26 -34.16
CA GLN A 539 -9.59 37.00 -32.97
C GLN A 539 -11.04 36.67 -32.57
N GLN A 540 -11.94 36.42 -33.53
CA GLN A 540 -13.31 35.99 -33.26
C GLN A 540 -13.37 34.55 -32.75
N ALA A 541 -12.51 33.65 -33.25
CA ALA A 541 -12.39 32.29 -32.74
C ALA A 541 -11.88 32.26 -31.29
N ASP A 542 -10.84 33.05 -30.98
CA ASP A 542 -10.30 33.16 -29.61
C ASP A 542 -11.29 33.79 -28.63
N ALA A 543 -12.07 34.79 -29.07
CA ALA A 543 -13.13 35.39 -28.26
C ALA A 543 -14.28 34.41 -27.99
N ALA A 544 -14.70 33.64 -29.01
CA ALA A 544 -15.73 32.61 -28.86
C ALA A 544 -15.27 31.46 -27.95
N GLN A 545 -13.99 31.10 -27.99
CA GLN A 545 -13.40 30.08 -27.13
C GLN A 545 -13.30 30.54 -25.68
N ARG A 546 -12.96 31.82 -25.44
CA ARG A 546 -13.00 32.43 -24.09
C ARG A 546 -14.41 32.50 -23.52
N GLN A 547 -15.42 32.84 -24.32
CA GLN A 547 -16.81 32.82 -23.88
C GLN A 547 -17.31 31.42 -23.54
N LYS A 548 -16.98 30.41 -24.35
CA LYS A 548 -17.28 29.01 -24.03
C LYS A 548 -16.60 28.53 -22.75
N MET A 549 -15.36 28.95 -22.51
CA MET A 549 -14.62 28.60 -21.30
C MET A 549 -15.20 29.30 -20.05
N GLN A 550 -15.65 30.55 -20.17
CA GLN A 550 -16.36 31.25 -19.09
C GLN A 550 -17.74 30.64 -18.80
N GLN A 551 -18.49 30.22 -19.83
CA GLN A 551 -19.76 29.52 -19.65
C GLN A 551 -19.56 28.12 -19.05
N ALA A 552 -18.50 27.40 -19.42
CA ALA A 552 -18.14 26.12 -18.82
C ALA A 552 -17.75 26.26 -17.34
N MET A 553 -17.02 27.33 -16.97
CA MET A 553 -16.70 27.61 -15.56
C MET A 553 -17.92 28.07 -14.75
N ALA A 554 -18.85 28.83 -15.37
CA ALA A 554 -20.10 29.20 -14.74
C ALA A 554 -21.03 27.98 -14.51
N GLN A 555 -21.01 27.00 -15.42
CA GLN A 555 -21.78 25.75 -15.28
C GLN A 555 -21.11 24.74 -14.33
N ALA A 556 -19.78 24.75 -14.20
CA ALA A 556 -19.04 23.93 -13.23
C ALA A 556 -19.17 24.44 -11.79
N GLY A 557 -19.39 25.75 -11.62
CA GLY A 557 -19.66 26.38 -10.31
C GLY A 557 -21.00 25.97 -9.69
N ASP A 558 -21.94 25.46 -10.48
CA ASP A 558 -23.32 25.15 -10.04
C ASP A 558 -23.54 23.65 -9.73
N LYS A 559 -22.54 22.78 -9.94
CA LYS A 559 -22.64 21.32 -9.71
C LYS A 559 -21.69 20.75 -8.66
N SER A 560 -21.00 21.60 -7.91
CA SER A 560 -20.09 21.17 -6.83
C SER A 560 -20.67 21.56 -5.46
N ALA A 561 -21.83 20.99 -5.11
CA ALA A 561 -22.46 21.25 -3.82
C ALA A 561 -22.96 19.97 -3.16
N ASP A 562 -22.03 19.09 -2.77
CA ASP A 562 -22.31 18.00 -1.84
C ASP A 562 -21.56 18.12 -0.50
N ALA A 563 -22.38 17.85 0.52
CA ALA A 563 -22.31 17.82 1.99
C ALA A 563 -21.11 18.30 2.83
N ASN A 564 -19.86 18.35 2.35
CA ASN A 564 -18.72 18.81 3.18
C ASN A 564 -18.08 20.13 2.72
N GLY A 565 -18.48 20.64 1.55
CA GLY A 565 -18.04 21.95 1.04
C GLY A 565 -18.79 23.16 1.64
N LYS A 566 -19.93 22.95 2.32
CA LYS A 566 -20.79 24.04 2.80
C LYS A 566 -20.23 24.81 4.00
N GLN A 567 -19.34 24.22 4.80
CA GLN A 567 -18.67 24.96 5.89
C GLN A 567 -17.46 25.78 5.41
N ALA A 568 -16.73 25.30 4.39
CA ALA A 568 -15.63 26.06 3.79
C ALA A 568 -16.13 27.18 2.84
N ALA A 569 -17.22 26.95 2.11
CA ALA A 569 -17.81 27.94 1.22
C ALA A 569 -18.59 29.04 1.96
N ALA A 570 -19.21 28.74 3.11
CA ALA A 570 -19.87 29.77 3.93
C ALA A 570 -18.87 30.74 4.59
N ALA A 571 -17.67 30.28 4.94
CA ALA A 571 -16.60 31.17 5.40
C ALA A 571 -16.07 32.07 4.26
N ALA A 572 -15.95 31.53 3.04
CA ALA A 572 -15.48 32.26 1.86
C ALA A 572 -16.51 33.25 1.28
N ALA A 573 -17.81 33.05 1.53
CA ALA A 573 -18.88 33.94 1.05
C ALA A 573 -18.98 35.28 1.80
N THR A 574 -18.25 35.43 2.92
CA THR A 574 -18.23 36.65 3.73
C THR A 574 -16.93 37.45 3.57
N GLU A 575 -16.01 36.99 2.71
CA GLU A 575 -14.71 37.62 2.50
C GLU A 575 -14.84 38.81 1.53
N THR A 576 -14.35 39.98 1.96
CA THR A 576 -14.29 41.16 1.10
C THR A 576 -13.40 40.89 -0.14
N PRO A 577 -13.59 41.62 -1.25
CA PRO A 577 -12.75 41.47 -2.45
C PRO A 577 -11.25 41.55 -2.12
N GLU A 578 -10.86 42.44 -1.21
CA GLU A 578 -9.49 42.59 -0.73
C GLU A 578 -8.97 41.35 0.01
N GLN A 579 -9.78 40.72 0.87
CA GLN A 579 -9.40 39.51 1.59
C GLN A 579 -9.21 38.32 0.64
N ARG A 580 -10.02 38.23 -0.42
CA ARG A 580 -9.84 37.23 -1.48
C ARG A 580 -8.57 37.45 -2.28
N GLU A 581 -8.25 38.68 -2.65
CA GLU A 581 -6.99 39.00 -3.33
C GLU A 581 -5.78 38.69 -2.43
N GLN A 582 -5.87 39.01 -1.14
CA GLN A 582 -4.82 38.69 -0.17
C GLN A 582 -4.61 37.19 -0.03
N ARG A 583 -5.70 36.42 0.05
CA ARG A 583 -5.65 34.96 0.11
C ARG A 583 -5.08 34.34 -1.16
N GLN A 584 -5.50 34.82 -2.34
CA GLN A 584 -4.95 34.36 -3.62
C GLN A 584 -3.48 34.73 -3.78
N ALA A 585 -3.06 35.91 -3.29
CA ALA A 585 -1.66 36.32 -3.26
C ALA A 585 -0.84 35.44 -2.31
N VAL A 586 -1.39 35.08 -1.15
CA VAL A 586 -0.78 34.14 -0.20
C VAL A 586 -0.67 32.74 -0.80
N ASP A 587 -1.72 32.22 -1.46
CA ASP A 587 -1.69 30.91 -2.13
C ASP A 587 -0.69 30.89 -3.31
N ALA A 588 -0.63 31.98 -4.08
CA ALA A 588 0.37 32.14 -5.14
C ALA A 588 1.79 32.27 -4.58
N TRP A 589 1.96 32.84 -3.39
CA TRP A 589 3.23 32.88 -2.67
C TRP A 589 3.62 31.50 -2.13
N LEU A 590 2.68 30.75 -1.55
CA LEU A 590 2.89 29.39 -1.05
C LEU A 590 3.32 28.43 -2.17
N ARG A 591 2.73 28.53 -3.37
CA ARG A 591 3.15 27.73 -4.55
C ARG A 591 4.54 28.08 -5.08
N ARG A 592 5.09 29.23 -4.70
CA ARG A 592 6.46 29.67 -5.08
C ARG A 592 7.50 29.30 -4.02
N VAL A 593 7.09 28.87 -2.82
CA VAL A 593 8.02 28.35 -1.82
C VAL A 593 8.55 27.02 -2.36
N PRO A 594 9.86 26.90 -2.62
CA PRO A 594 10.43 25.62 -3.03
C PRO A 594 10.17 24.59 -1.92
N ASP A 595 9.74 23.39 -2.30
CA ASP A 595 9.66 22.24 -1.38
C ASP A 595 11.08 21.80 -1.00
N ASP A 596 11.71 22.55 -0.09
CA ASP A 596 12.98 22.20 0.53
C ASP A 596 12.71 21.67 1.96
N PRO A 597 12.56 20.34 2.13
CA PRO A 597 12.34 19.74 3.44
C PRO A 597 13.46 20.08 4.44
N GLY A 598 14.67 20.39 3.98
CA GLY A 598 15.79 20.80 4.84
C GLY A 598 15.54 22.15 5.52
N SER A 599 15.03 23.14 4.77
CA SER A 599 14.68 24.45 5.31
C SER A 599 13.54 24.38 6.35
N LEU A 600 12.55 23.51 6.11
CA LEU A 600 11.44 23.27 7.03
C LEU A 600 11.93 22.58 8.30
N LEU A 601 12.77 21.54 8.18
CA LEU A 601 13.39 20.87 9.33
C LEU A 601 14.24 21.84 10.15
N ARG A 602 15.09 22.64 9.50
CA ARG A 602 15.90 23.67 10.17
C ARG A 602 15.03 24.65 10.96
N THR A 603 13.94 25.13 10.35
CA THR A 603 13.02 26.06 11.02
C THR A 603 12.30 25.41 12.18
N LYS A 604 11.80 24.18 11.99
CA LYS A 604 11.16 23.38 13.04
C LYS A 604 12.09 23.18 14.23
N PHE A 605 13.32 22.72 13.99
CA PHE A 605 14.29 22.46 15.05
C PHE A 605 14.71 23.73 15.78
N ARG A 606 14.87 24.85 15.06
CA ARG A 606 15.15 26.15 15.69
C ARG A 606 14.02 26.58 16.62
N LEU A 607 12.76 26.50 16.17
CA LEU A 607 11.60 26.84 16.99
C LEU A 607 11.47 25.94 18.21
N GLU A 608 11.74 24.64 18.05
CA GLU A 608 11.69 23.68 19.14
C GLU A 608 12.83 23.91 20.15
N HIS A 609 14.03 24.23 19.69
CA HIS A 609 15.16 24.65 20.52
C HIS A 609 14.83 25.91 21.34
N GLU A 610 14.32 26.97 20.70
CA GLU A 610 13.89 28.21 21.38
C GLU A 610 12.76 27.96 22.40
N ARG A 611 11.90 26.97 22.14
CA ARG A 611 10.86 26.56 23.09
C ARG A 611 11.46 25.86 24.30
N ARG A 612 12.39 24.92 24.12
CA ARG A 612 13.07 24.22 25.23
C ARG A 612 13.86 25.19 26.11
N GLN A 613 14.56 26.14 25.50
CA GLN A 613 15.26 27.23 26.19
C GLN A 613 14.32 28.06 27.07
N ARG A 614 13.13 28.44 26.56
CA ARG A 614 12.11 29.16 27.33
C ARG A 614 11.52 28.33 28.47
N ASP A 615 11.34 27.03 28.24
CA ASP A 615 10.78 26.09 29.21
C ASP A 615 11.83 25.60 30.24
N GLY A 616 13.09 26.01 30.12
CA GLY A 616 14.20 25.64 31.02
C GLY A 616 14.58 24.16 30.97
N ARG A 617 14.43 23.52 29.80
CA ARG A 617 14.67 22.08 29.58
C ARG A 617 15.91 21.79 28.78
#